data_AF-A0AAD3CM54-F1
#
_entry.id   AF-A0AAD3CM54-F1
#
_cell.length_a   1.000
_cell.length_b   1.000
_cell.length_c   1.000
_cell.angle_alpha   90.00
_cell.angle_beta   90.00
_cell.angle_gamma   90.00
#
_symmetry.space_group_name_H-M   'P 1'
#
loop_
_entity.id
_entity.type
_entity.pdbx_description
1 polymer ?
#
loop_
_entity_poly.entity_id
_entity_poly.type
_entity_poly.pdbx_seq_one_letter_code
_entity_poly.pdbx_strand_id
1 'polypeptide(L)'
;MVGARGSKLSSPYRRIIFGLAVSDILQSISLITGPFAPPPTSSAVAPFASGNNAFCSFNGAMFTTGSVASTMYITSLCMYYVYKLRNRVSDEKFKRIEVYLHSVPILYKLFMVVSALSLNAYTPSHLGGFCYYSGQCKDDENGCFPARDEIIMVLYFIIDSLIVPGVCLFGVIVSMFLLSAHALERIKKGGNGRNTSQRNPPEDFSDDNKDENSVSSQENLLRYLSKLYKREILTQAFLYIFFNLVVYIWPLIGILLALTENIDPLLGDHPFAMLFVTFFPLGGLFNICIYCRPMVTALVRKFPEISYLKAFFLVIKSGGEIPKDEKTNEKQKGNDSELPGIAVRNMNEEDFISCDDSNIVMAGNWKGSGRSSLSFRKSEEENYWRDLVASAGASGEESHHFYSPDNDTLATLMYGLSDEMRNSNKNAATNGEIATDNQTI
;
A
#
# COMPACT_ATOMS: atom_id res chain seq x y z
N MET A 1 -14.76 8.52 34.58
CA MET A 1 -13.71 8.01 33.66
C MET A 1 -14.10 8.38 32.24
N VAL A 2 -13.65 9.54 31.78
CA VAL A 2 -13.59 9.84 30.34
C VAL A 2 -12.51 8.92 29.82
N GLY A 3 -12.91 7.80 29.19
CA GLY A 3 -11.97 6.93 28.50
C GLY A 3 -11.22 7.79 27.51
N ALA A 4 -9.94 8.05 27.79
CA ALA A 4 -9.08 8.77 26.89
C ALA A 4 -9.25 8.11 25.53
N ARG A 5 -9.87 8.84 24.58
CA ARG A 5 -9.89 8.49 23.16
C ARG A 5 -8.46 8.67 22.66
N GLY A 6 -7.56 7.85 23.19
CA GLY A 6 -6.13 7.84 22.89
C GLY A 6 -6.00 7.58 21.40
N SER A 7 -5.52 8.62 20.72
CA SER A 7 -5.11 8.69 19.32
C SER A 7 -5.00 7.33 18.62
N LYS A 8 -6.02 6.97 17.82
CA LYS A 8 -6.08 5.74 16.99
C LYS A 8 -4.95 5.58 15.96
N LEU A 9 -4.04 6.56 15.86
CA LEU A 9 -2.92 6.64 14.92
C LEU A 9 -1.55 6.75 15.64
N SER A 10 -1.43 6.26 16.88
CA SER A 10 -0.21 6.36 17.70
C SER A 10 0.96 5.53 17.18
N SER A 11 0.71 4.40 16.51
CA SER A 11 1.78 3.51 16.06
C SER A 11 2.50 4.08 14.80
N PRO A 12 3.84 4.15 14.80
CA PRO A 12 4.64 4.56 13.64
C PRO A 12 4.33 3.74 12.37
N TYR A 13 4.09 2.44 12.54
CA TYR A 13 3.73 1.55 11.44
C TYR A 13 2.47 2.03 10.70
N ARG A 14 1.42 2.40 11.44
CA ARG A 14 0.15 2.87 10.85
C ARG A 14 0.31 4.18 10.10
N ARG A 15 1.20 5.07 10.56
CA ARG A 15 1.50 6.34 9.87
C ARG A 15 2.27 6.10 8.57
N ILE A 16 3.23 5.18 8.53
CA ILE A 16 3.91 4.80 7.29
C ILE A 16 2.93 4.17 6.30
N ILE A 17 2.07 3.24 6.76
CA ILE A 17 1.02 2.63 5.93
C ILE A 17 0.04 3.70 5.40
N PHE A 18 -0.29 4.71 6.19
CA PHE A 18 -1.12 5.82 5.73
C PHE A 18 -0.45 6.58 4.58
N GLY A 19 0.85 6.88 4.67
CA GLY A 19 1.62 7.48 3.58
C GLY A 19 1.63 6.62 2.31
N LEU A 20 1.79 5.30 2.47
CA LEU A 20 1.69 4.34 1.37
C LEU A 20 0.30 4.38 0.71
N ALA A 21 -0.76 4.33 1.51
CA ALA A 21 -2.14 4.35 1.01
C ALA A 21 -2.47 5.66 0.27
N VAL A 22 -2.03 6.81 0.79
CA VAL A 22 -2.19 8.10 0.10
C VAL A 22 -1.49 8.07 -1.26
N SER A 23 -0.28 7.51 -1.32
CA SER A 23 0.49 7.38 -2.57
C SER A 23 -0.23 6.49 -3.59
N ASP A 24 -0.77 5.36 -3.15
CA ASP A 24 -1.53 4.44 -4.00
C ASP A 24 -2.83 5.07 -4.51
N ILE A 25 -3.52 5.89 -3.70
CA ILE A 25 -4.71 6.64 -4.11
C ILE A 25 -4.37 7.66 -5.19
N LEU A 26 -3.30 8.45 -5.00
CA LEU A 26 -2.86 9.44 -5.99
C LEU A 26 -2.51 8.77 -7.33
N GLN A 27 -1.78 7.66 -7.27
CA GLN A 27 -1.44 6.87 -8.46
C GLN A 27 -2.69 6.34 -9.15
N SER A 28 -3.63 5.77 -8.40
CA SER A 28 -4.86 5.17 -8.94
C SER A 28 -5.76 6.21 -9.59
N ILE A 29 -5.97 7.37 -8.95
CA ILE A 29 -6.74 8.47 -9.55
C ILE A 29 -6.08 8.91 -10.85
N SER A 30 -4.75 9.01 -10.87
CA SER A 30 -4.03 9.38 -12.08
C SER A 30 -4.15 8.36 -13.20
N LEU A 31 -4.13 7.07 -12.88
CA LEU A 31 -4.33 6.00 -13.86
C LEU A 31 -5.76 6.00 -14.40
N ILE A 32 -6.77 6.25 -13.57
CA ILE A 32 -8.17 6.31 -14.02
C ILE A 32 -8.43 7.53 -14.90
N THR A 33 -7.89 8.68 -14.52
CA THR A 33 -8.10 9.96 -15.24
C THR A 33 -7.13 10.18 -16.39
N GLY A 34 -6.04 9.41 -16.45
CA GLY A 34 -4.94 9.55 -17.39
C GLY A 34 -5.37 9.62 -18.85
N PRO A 35 -6.14 8.64 -19.37
CA PRO A 35 -6.55 8.63 -20.77
C PRO A 35 -7.33 9.87 -21.24
N PHE A 36 -7.96 10.58 -20.30
CA PHE A 36 -8.75 11.79 -20.57
C PHE A 36 -7.96 13.08 -20.34
N ALA A 37 -6.80 13.01 -19.70
CA ALA A 37 -6.05 14.18 -19.25
C ALA A 37 -5.37 14.99 -20.37
N PRO A 38 -4.78 14.35 -21.41
CA PRO A 38 -4.22 15.06 -22.55
C PRO A 38 -5.23 15.97 -23.28
N PRO A 39 -4.77 17.04 -23.95
CA PRO A 39 -5.63 17.85 -24.82
C PRO A 39 -6.12 17.03 -26.03
N PRO A 40 -7.31 17.34 -26.58
CA PRO A 40 -7.85 16.67 -27.77
C PRO A 40 -6.93 16.69 -29.00
N THR A 41 -6.02 17.68 -29.08
CA THR A 41 -5.00 17.78 -30.14
C THR A 41 -3.99 16.62 -30.10
N SER A 42 -3.93 15.87 -29.00
CA SER A 42 -3.08 14.68 -28.82
C SER A 42 -3.81 13.37 -29.08
N SER A 43 -4.95 13.39 -29.77
CA SER A 43 -5.78 12.21 -30.04
C SER A 43 -5.04 11.07 -30.76
N ALA A 44 -4.01 11.39 -31.56
CA ALA A 44 -3.16 10.41 -32.22
C ALA A 44 -2.43 9.48 -31.23
N VAL A 45 -2.08 9.98 -30.04
CA VAL A 45 -1.37 9.25 -28.98
C VAL A 45 -2.32 8.84 -27.85
N ALA A 46 -3.42 9.58 -27.68
CA ALA A 46 -4.38 9.41 -26.61
C ALA A 46 -5.81 9.45 -27.20
N PRO A 47 -6.37 8.31 -27.67
CA PRO A 47 -7.66 8.28 -28.36
C PRO A 47 -8.83 8.85 -27.56
N PHE A 48 -8.73 8.86 -26.23
CA PHE A 48 -9.75 9.36 -25.30
C PHE A 48 -9.45 10.76 -24.74
N ALA A 49 -8.47 11.46 -25.33
CA ALA A 49 -8.07 12.79 -24.89
C ALA A 49 -9.22 13.80 -24.99
N SER A 50 -9.58 14.38 -23.85
CA SER A 50 -10.65 15.39 -23.74
C SER A 50 -10.28 16.55 -22.81
N GLY A 51 -9.05 16.54 -22.29
CA GLY A 51 -8.57 17.44 -21.27
C GLY A 51 -7.88 18.69 -21.83
N ASN A 52 -6.88 19.17 -21.10
CA ASN A 52 -6.07 20.32 -21.48
C ASN A 52 -4.67 20.19 -20.84
N ASN A 53 -3.74 21.08 -21.21
CA ASN A 53 -2.36 21.04 -20.72
C ASN A 53 -2.24 21.11 -19.18
N ALA A 54 -3.13 21.87 -18.52
CA ALA A 54 -3.12 21.98 -17.06
C ALA A 54 -3.59 20.68 -16.40
N PHE A 55 -4.66 20.05 -16.91
CA PHE A 55 -5.14 18.78 -16.42
C PHE A 55 -4.13 17.65 -16.68
N CYS A 56 -3.49 17.66 -17.84
CA CYS A 56 -2.38 16.77 -18.17
C CYS A 56 -1.20 16.92 -17.18
N SER A 57 -0.79 18.16 -16.90
CA SER A 57 0.29 18.44 -15.96
C SER A 57 -0.03 17.97 -14.54
N PHE A 58 -1.27 18.23 -14.09
CA PHE A 58 -1.74 17.80 -12.78
C PHE A 58 -1.81 16.27 -12.66
N ASN A 59 -2.32 15.60 -13.71
CA ASN A 59 -2.35 14.13 -13.78
C ASN A 59 -0.92 13.56 -13.72
N GLY A 60 0.00 14.03 -14.56
CA GLY A 60 1.39 13.56 -14.56
C GLY A 60 2.09 13.77 -13.21
N ALA A 61 1.84 14.90 -12.54
CA ALA A 61 2.32 15.17 -11.18
C ALA A 61 1.75 14.18 -10.16
N MET A 62 0.45 13.87 -10.21
CA MET A 62 -0.17 12.86 -9.34
C MET A 62 0.40 11.47 -9.57
N PHE A 63 0.54 11.06 -10.83
CA PHE A 63 1.08 9.76 -11.22
C PHE A 63 2.51 9.55 -10.69
N THR A 64 3.40 10.51 -10.97
CA THR A 64 4.81 10.46 -10.57
C THR A 64 4.98 10.58 -9.05
N THR A 65 4.12 11.34 -8.38
CA THR A 65 4.09 11.41 -6.92
C THR A 65 3.69 10.07 -6.33
N GLY A 66 2.55 9.52 -6.74
CA GLY A 66 2.00 8.29 -6.17
C GLY A 66 2.91 7.08 -6.42
N SER A 67 3.36 6.87 -7.65
CA SER A 67 4.22 5.74 -8.02
C SER A 67 5.53 5.72 -7.23
N VAL A 68 6.29 6.82 -7.25
CA VAL A 68 7.60 6.85 -6.59
C VAL A 68 7.46 6.91 -5.07
N ALA A 69 6.52 7.69 -4.52
CA ALA A 69 6.29 7.72 -3.07
C ALA A 69 5.88 6.34 -2.52
N SER A 70 5.08 5.57 -3.27
CA SER A 70 4.71 4.20 -2.90
C SER A 70 5.95 3.32 -2.71
N THR A 71 6.90 3.31 -3.67
CA THR A 71 8.17 2.56 -3.53
C THR A 71 9.04 3.01 -2.35
N MET A 72 9.11 4.32 -2.10
CA MET A 72 9.86 4.87 -0.98
C MET A 72 9.22 4.50 0.37
N TYR A 73 7.88 4.47 0.45
CA TYR A 73 7.17 4.03 1.65
C TYR A 73 7.27 2.52 1.89
N ILE A 74 7.24 1.70 0.84
CA ILE A 74 7.51 0.25 0.95
C ILE A 74 8.91 0.03 1.50
N THR A 75 9.91 0.76 1.00
CA THR A 75 11.28 0.73 1.53
C THR A 75 11.32 1.15 3.00
N SER A 76 10.58 2.19 3.37
CA SER A 76 10.45 2.66 4.75
C SER A 76 9.81 1.61 5.68
N LEU A 77 8.82 0.85 5.20
CA LEU A 77 8.25 -0.29 5.92
C LEU A 77 9.27 -1.41 6.13
N CYS A 78 10.06 -1.73 5.11
CA CYS A 78 11.13 -2.72 5.24
C CYS A 78 12.17 -2.29 6.29
N MET A 79 12.56 -1.00 6.27
CA MET A 79 13.44 -0.43 7.29
C MET A 79 12.81 -0.49 8.68
N TYR A 80 11.52 -0.13 8.82
CA TYR A 80 10.77 -0.26 10.07
C TYR A 80 10.89 -1.68 10.65
N TYR A 81 10.66 -2.71 9.83
CA TYR A 81 10.77 -4.10 10.27
C TYR A 81 12.20 -4.48 10.68
N VAL A 82 13.24 -4.02 9.97
CA VAL A 82 14.64 -4.24 10.37
C VAL A 82 14.92 -3.61 11.74
N TYR A 83 14.56 -2.33 11.94
CA TYR A 83 14.80 -1.65 13.21
C TYR A 83 14.03 -2.30 14.38
N LYS A 84 12.77 -2.71 14.16
CA LYS A 84 11.96 -3.35 15.19
C LYS A 84 12.39 -4.77 15.50
N LEU A 85 12.57 -5.62 14.49
CA LEU A 85 12.82 -7.06 14.71
C LEU A 85 14.28 -7.38 15.03
N ARG A 86 15.23 -6.70 14.38
CA ARG A 86 16.66 -6.96 14.55
C ARG A 86 17.24 -6.12 15.69
N ASN A 87 16.99 -4.81 15.66
CA ASN A 87 17.66 -3.88 16.57
C ASN A 87 16.89 -3.63 17.87
N ARG A 88 15.67 -4.19 18.00
CA ARG A 88 14.78 -4.00 19.17
C ARG A 88 14.60 -2.52 19.55
N VAL A 89 14.46 -1.63 18.55
CA VAL A 89 14.32 -0.19 18.80
C VAL A 89 12.95 0.11 19.42
N SER A 90 12.92 0.80 20.56
CA SER A 90 11.69 1.26 21.22
C SER A 90 10.92 2.28 20.38
N ASP A 91 9.60 2.40 20.57
CA ASP A 91 8.76 3.34 19.80
C ASP A 91 9.19 4.80 19.97
N GLU A 92 9.66 5.18 21.16
CA GLU A 92 10.16 6.52 21.43
C GLU A 92 11.39 6.89 20.59
N LYS A 93 12.34 5.95 20.47
CA LYS A 93 13.52 6.12 19.62
C LYS A 93 13.13 6.09 18.15
N PHE A 94 12.21 5.22 17.78
CA PHE A 94 11.74 5.10 16.41
C PHE A 94 11.03 6.37 15.92
N LYS A 95 10.32 7.09 16.79
CA LYS A 95 9.63 8.35 16.46
C LYS A 95 10.56 9.40 15.83
N ARG A 96 11.84 9.42 16.19
CA ARG A 96 12.83 10.33 15.56
C ARG A 96 13.21 9.87 14.15
N ILE A 97 13.38 8.55 13.97
CA ILE A 97 13.69 7.93 12.67
C ILE A 97 12.50 8.12 11.71
N GLU A 98 11.29 7.98 12.23
CA GLU A 98 10.04 8.13 11.48
C GLU A 98 9.91 9.49 10.80
N VAL A 99 10.34 10.58 11.45
CA VAL A 99 10.33 11.92 10.84
C VAL A 99 11.13 11.90 9.53
N TYR A 100 12.28 11.23 9.50
CA TYR A 100 13.06 11.10 8.27
C TYR A 100 12.38 10.19 7.24
N LEU A 101 11.78 9.08 7.68
CA LEU A 101 11.07 8.14 6.79
C LEU A 101 9.86 8.79 6.09
N HIS A 102 9.23 9.79 6.69
CA HIS A 102 8.17 10.57 6.04
C HIS A 102 8.70 11.80 5.28
N SER A 103 9.66 12.51 5.87
CA SER A 103 10.17 13.76 5.27
C SER A 103 10.88 13.51 3.95
N VAL A 104 11.66 12.43 3.84
CA VAL A 104 12.43 12.14 2.62
C VAL A 104 11.52 11.92 1.40
N PRO A 105 10.52 11.01 1.42
CA PRO A 105 9.60 10.85 0.30
C PRO A 105 8.84 12.14 -0.06
N ILE A 106 8.34 12.86 0.95
CA ILE A 106 7.52 14.06 0.75
C ILE A 106 8.35 15.20 0.16
N LEU A 107 9.49 15.53 0.77
CA LEU A 107 10.34 16.63 0.31
C LEU A 107 10.93 16.35 -1.06
N TYR A 108 11.39 15.11 -1.30
CA TYR A 108 11.91 14.70 -2.62
C TYR A 108 10.85 14.86 -3.71
N LYS A 109 9.64 14.33 -3.50
CA LYS A 109 8.56 14.41 -4.49
C LYS A 109 8.06 15.83 -4.68
N LEU A 110 7.91 16.60 -3.61
CA LEU A 110 7.52 18.01 -3.71
C LEU A 110 8.51 18.81 -4.55
N PHE A 111 9.82 18.62 -4.30
CA PHE A 111 10.87 19.25 -5.09
C PHE A 111 10.78 18.88 -6.57
N MET A 112 10.71 17.58 -6.88
CA MET A 112 10.66 17.07 -8.26
C MET A 112 9.41 17.54 -9.02
N VAL A 113 8.24 17.54 -8.39
CA VAL A 113 6.98 17.98 -9.02
C VAL A 113 7.00 19.48 -9.27
N VAL A 114 7.42 20.29 -8.29
CA VAL A 114 7.47 21.75 -8.46
C VAL A 114 8.45 22.13 -9.58
N SER A 115 9.61 21.48 -9.65
CA SER A 115 10.59 21.73 -10.69
C SER A 115 10.11 21.25 -12.07
N ALA A 116 9.47 20.08 -12.15
CA ALA A 116 8.87 19.58 -13.38
C ALA A 116 7.73 20.48 -13.89
N LEU A 117 6.83 20.93 -13.02
CA LEU A 117 5.74 21.86 -13.37
C LEU A 117 6.29 23.21 -13.85
N SER A 118 7.31 23.74 -13.18
CA SER A 118 7.95 25.01 -13.56
C SER A 118 8.61 24.96 -14.94
N LEU A 119 8.96 23.76 -15.41
CA LEU A 119 9.57 23.52 -16.72
C LEU A 119 8.56 23.02 -17.77
N ASN A 120 7.28 22.93 -17.42
CA ASN A 120 6.24 22.30 -18.25
C ASN A 120 6.65 20.88 -18.71
N ALA A 121 7.26 20.12 -17.81
CA ALA A 121 7.84 18.81 -18.10
C ALA A 121 6.81 17.66 -18.20
N TYR A 122 5.52 17.94 -17.99
CA TYR A 122 4.48 16.92 -18.12
C TYR A 122 3.78 17.09 -19.44
N THR A 123 3.97 16.13 -20.34
CA THR A 123 3.35 16.12 -21.66
C THR A 123 2.69 14.76 -21.90
N PRO A 124 1.77 14.67 -22.89
CA PRO A 124 1.21 13.40 -23.29
C PRO A 124 2.32 12.41 -23.67
N SER A 125 2.26 11.22 -23.10
CA SER A 125 3.21 10.16 -23.35
C SER A 125 2.62 9.11 -24.28
N HIS A 126 3.50 8.50 -25.07
CA HIS A 126 3.19 7.33 -25.91
C HIS A 126 2.76 6.09 -25.11
N LEU A 127 2.91 6.14 -23.79
CA LEU A 127 2.52 5.12 -22.81
C LEU A 127 1.01 4.85 -22.67
N GLY A 128 0.19 5.11 -23.69
CA GLY A 128 -1.26 4.87 -23.64
C GLY A 128 -2.07 6.07 -23.17
N GLY A 129 -1.64 7.28 -23.55
CA GLY A 129 -2.40 8.51 -23.31
C GLY A 129 -2.37 9.03 -21.87
N PHE A 130 -1.37 8.65 -21.08
CA PHE A 130 -1.09 9.25 -19.78
C PHE A 130 -0.14 10.43 -19.93
N CYS A 131 -0.20 11.36 -18.99
CA CYS A 131 0.74 12.46 -18.94
C CYS A 131 1.97 12.07 -18.12
N TYR A 132 3.17 12.26 -18.70
CA TYR A 132 4.43 11.86 -18.07
C TYR A 132 5.58 12.77 -18.50
N TYR A 133 6.80 12.47 -18.02
CA TYR A 133 8.01 13.13 -18.53
C TYR A 133 8.25 12.71 -19.98
N SER A 134 7.86 13.54 -20.95
CA SER A 134 8.06 13.29 -22.38
C SER A 134 8.42 14.59 -23.13
N GLY A 135 9.31 14.49 -24.11
CA GLY A 135 9.78 15.64 -24.90
C GLY A 135 9.11 15.79 -26.27
N GLN A 136 8.21 14.88 -26.64
CA GLN A 136 7.74 14.78 -28.03
C GLN A 136 6.53 15.68 -28.33
N CYS A 137 6.75 16.99 -28.38
CA CYS A 137 5.88 17.90 -29.12
C CYS A 137 6.72 18.56 -30.22
N LYS A 138 6.62 18.03 -31.44
CA LYS A 138 7.41 18.51 -32.59
C LYS A 138 6.73 19.61 -33.42
N ASP A 139 5.42 19.79 -33.28
CA ASP A 139 4.68 20.68 -34.18
C ASP A 139 4.09 21.88 -33.44
N ASP A 140 4.57 23.08 -33.81
CA ASP A 140 4.11 24.38 -33.33
C ASP A 140 2.63 24.67 -33.70
N GLU A 141 2.05 23.90 -34.63
CA GLU A 141 0.71 24.16 -35.16
C GLU A 141 -0.44 23.86 -34.19
N ASN A 142 -0.21 23.07 -33.13
CA ASN A 142 -1.30 22.53 -32.28
C ASN A 142 -1.30 23.03 -30.83
N GLY A 143 -0.61 24.12 -30.52
CA GLY A 143 -0.65 24.73 -29.18
C GLY A 143 -0.02 23.89 -28.08
N CYS A 144 0.90 22.99 -28.43
CA CYS A 144 1.76 22.34 -27.44
C CYS A 144 2.93 23.27 -27.09
N PHE A 145 3.21 23.43 -25.80
CA PHE A 145 4.39 24.16 -25.38
C PHE A 145 5.62 23.29 -25.60
N PRO A 146 6.61 23.71 -26.41
CA PRO A 146 7.84 22.94 -26.55
C PRO A 146 8.48 22.80 -25.17
N ALA A 147 8.83 21.56 -24.81
CA ALA A 147 9.60 21.32 -23.59
C ALA A 147 10.88 22.14 -23.68
N ARG A 148 11.20 22.88 -22.62
CA ARG A 148 12.28 23.88 -22.65
C ARG A 148 13.63 23.25 -23.02
N ASP A 149 13.88 22.01 -22.58
CA ASP A 149 15.10 21.25 -22.83
C ASP A 149 14.83 19.73 -22.80
N GLU A 150 14.99 19.02 -23.93
CA GLU A 150 14.82 17.56 -24.01
C GLU A 150 15.75 16.80 -23.04
N ILE A 151 16.97 17.29 -22.86
CA ILE A 151 17.97 16.68 -21.96
C ILE A 151 17.46 16.65 -20.52
N ILE A 152 16.81 17.74 -20.07
CA ILE A 152 16.28 17.82 -18.72
C ILE A 152 15.15 16.79 -18.51
N MET A 153 14.31 16.60 -19.53
CA MET A 153 13.21 15.62 -19.51
C MET A 153 13.73 14.18 -19.37
N VAL A 154 14.74 13.83 -20.18
CA VAL A 154 15.41 12.53 -20.09
C VAL A 154 16.04 12.33 -18.72
N LEU A 155 16.62 13.38 -18.13
CA LEU A 155 17.17 13.31 -16.79
C LEU A 155 16.09 13.05 -15.73
N TYR A 156 14.95 13.75 -15.78
CA TYR A 156 13.80 13.46 -14.89
C TYR A 156 13.37 12.01 -15.01
N PHE A 157 13.20 11.54 -16.25
CA PHE A 157 12.81 10.16 -16.52
C PHE A 157 13.80 9.15 -15.93
N ILE A 158 15.10 9.33 -16.14
CA ILE A 158 16.13 8.42 -15.61
C ILE A 158 16.14 8.45 -14.08
N ILE A 159 16.08 9.63 -13.47
CA ILE A 159 16.12 9.76 -12.01
C ILE A 159 14.89 9.10 -11.37
N ASP A 160 13.69 9.48 -11.81
CA ASP A 160 12.43 9.06 -11.19
C ASP A 160 12.01 7.63 -11.55
N SER A 161 12.29 7.18 -12.77
CA SER A 161 11.84 5.85 -13.24
C SER A 161 12.87 4.74 -13.03
N LEU A 162 14.17 5.08 -12.99
CA LEU A 162 15.24 4.07 -12.91
C LEU A 162 16.02 4.19 -11.61
N ILE A 163 16.62 5.35 -11.32
CA ILE A 163 17.54 5.49 -10.18
C ILE A 163 16.81 5.33 -8.85
N VAL A 164 15.75 6.10 -8.61
CA VAL A 164 15.05 6.07 -7.32
C VAL A 164 14.38 4.72 -7.04
N PRO A 165 13.59 4.14 -7.97
CA PRO A 165 13.03 2.80 -7.78
C PRO A 165 14.11 1.73 -7.63
N GLY A 166 15.23 1.84 -8.36
CA GLY A 166 16.38 0.95 -8.23
C GLY A 166 17.03 1.00 -6.85
N VAL A 167 17.25 2.20 -6.30
CA VAL A 167 17.76 2.39 -4.93
C VAL A 167 16.77 1.86 -3.89
N CYS A 168 15.48 2.11 -4.06
CA CYS A 168 14.42 1.58 -3.20
C CYS A 168 14.40 0.05 -3.22
N LEU A 169 14.44 -0.54 -4.41
CA LEU A 169 14.49 -1.98 -4.60
C LEU A 169 15.72 -2.61 -3.95
N PHE A 170 16.88 -1.99 -4.13
CA PHE A 170 18.11 -2.42 -3.46
C PHE A 170 17.97 -2.36 -1.93
N GLY A 171 17.41 -1.27 -1.40
CA GLY A 171 17.13 -1.12 0.03
C GLY A 171 16.18 -2.20 0.57
N VAL A 172 15.17 -2.57 -0.20
CA VAL A 172 14.25 -3.66 0.09
C VAL A 172 14.97 -5.01 0.13
N ILE A 173 15.81 -5.32 -0.87
CA ILE A 173 16.59 -6.56 -0.95
C ILE A 173 17.55 -6.68 0.24
N VAL A 174 18.28 -5.61 0.56
CA VAL A 174 19.18 -5.58 1.72
C VAL A 174 18.40 -5.79 3.01
N SER A 175 17.28 -5.11 3.19
CA SER A 175 16.42 -5.28 4.37
C SER A 175 15.94 -6.72 4.53
N MET A 176 15.57 -7.37 3.42
CA MET A 176 15.19 -8.78 3.41
C MET A 176 16.33 -9.69 3.85
N PHE A 177 17.52 -9.49 3.28
CA PHE A 177 18.69 -10.29 3.62
C PHE A 177 19.00 -10.19 5.11
N LEU A 178 18.94 -8.98 5.68
CA LEU A 178 19.15 -8.75 7.10
C LEU A 178 18.09 -9.41 7.99
N LEU A 179 16.82 -9.37 7.58
CA LEU A 179 15.72 -10.02 8.30
C LEU A 179 15.85 -11.55 8.27
N SER A 180 16.19 -12.10 7.09
CA SER A 180 16.36 -13.53 6.88
C SER A 180 17.57 -14.06 7.65
N ALA A 181 18.71 -13.36 7.59
CA ALA A 181 19.90 -13.70 8.37
C ALA A 181 19.61 -13.72 9.88
N HIS A 182 18.92 -12.69 10.39
CA HIS A 182 18.52 -12.65 11.80
C HIS A 182 17.55 -13.79 12.16
N ALA A 183 16.61 -14.14 11.29
CA ALA A 183 15.70 -15.27 11.50
C ALA A 183 16.45 -16.62 11.56
N LEU A 184 17.43 -16.83 10.67
CA LEU A 184 18.26 -18.03 10.65
C LEU A 184 19.16 -18.16 11.89
N GLU A 185 19.79 -17.06 12.32
CA GLU A 185 20.59 -17.04 13.55
C GLU A 185 19.77 -17.41 14.79
N ARG A 186 18.50 -16.98 14.86
CA ARG A 186 17.58 -17.31 15.95
C ARG A 186 17.26 -18.81 15.97
N ILE A 187 17.04 -19.42 14.81
CA ILE A 187 16.77 -20.86 14.70
C ILE A 187 18.01 -21.65 15.18
N LYS A 188 19.21 -21.25 14.75
CA LYS A 188 20.47 -21.91 15.14
C LYS A 188 20.73 -21.84 16.65
N LYS A 189 20.51 -20.68 17.27
CA LYS A 189 20.67 -20.50 18.73
C LYS A 189 19.62 -21.28 19.53
N GLY A 190 18.39 -21.40 19.01
CA GLY A 190 17.30 -22.15 19.66
C GLY A 190 17.47 -23.67 19.65
N GLY A 191 18.15 -24.23 18.65
CA GLY A 191 18.36 -25.69 18.54
C GLY A 191 19.38 -26.24 19.53
N ASN A 192 20.44 -25.50 19.86
CA ASN A 192 21.56 -26.02 20.64
C ASN A 192 21.26 -26.11 22.16
N GLY A 193 20.31 -25.34 22.68
CA GLY A 193 20.01 -25.28 24.12
C GLY A 193 19.09 -26.38 24.65
N ARG A 194 18.52 -27.23 23.78
CA ARG A 194 17.49 -28.21 24.20
C ARG A 194 18.06 -29.56 24.67
N ASN A 195 19.33 -29.84 24.40
CA ASN A 195 19.94 -31.13 24.77
C ASN A 195 20.51 -31.18 26.20
N THR A 196 20.51 -30.08 26.94
CA THR A 196 21.21 -30.00 28.25
C THR A 196 20.27 -30.06 29.46
N SER A 197 18.94 -30.03 29.27
CA SER A 197 17.97 -30.00 30.38
C SER A 197 17.02 -31.21 30.38
N GLN A 198 17.55 -32.39 30.07
CA GLN A 198 16.95 -33.66 30.48
C GLN A 198 17.80 -34.26 31.62
N ARG A 199 18.06 -33.44 32.65
CA ARG A 199 18.62 -33.90 33.91
C ARG A 199 17.43 -34.31 34.77
N ASN A 200 17.39 -35.59 35.12
CA ASN A 200 16.31 -36.25 35.85
C ASN A 200 15.78 -35.36 36.99
N PRO A 201 14.46 -35.16 37.13
CA PRO A 201 13.92 -34.52 38.31
C PRO A 201 14.31 -35.35 39.54
N PRO A 202 14.83 -34.73 40.61
CA PRO A 202 15.04 -35.43 41.86
C PRO A 202 13.68 -35.87 42.41
N GLU A 203 13.47 -37.19 42.48
CA GLU A 203 12.40 -37.83 43.22
C GLU A 203 12.64 -37.62 44.72
N ASP A 204 12.11 -36.52 45.26
CA ASP A 204 11.63 -36.42 46.65
C ASP A 204 11.37 -34.94 46.92
N PHE A 205 10.10 -34.52 46.99
CA PHE A 205 9.59 -33.59 47.99
C PHE A 205 8.08 -33.38 47.78
N SER A 206 7.34 -33.72 48.83
CA SER A 206 5.90 -33.84 48.95
C SER A 206 5.17 -32.50 49.11
N ASP A 207 3.96 -32.45 48.52
CA ASP A 207 2.76 -31.65 48.87
C ASP A 207 2.93 -30.28 49.57
N ASP A 208 2.77 -29.18 48.82
CA ASP A 208 1.84 -28.07 49.18
C ASP A 208 1.74 -26.86 48.20
N ASN A 209 2.39 -26.85 47.02
CA ASN A 209 2.34 -25.69 46.10
C ASN A 209 1.27 -25.80 45.00
N LYS A 210 0.01 -25.40 45.27
CA LYS A 210 -1.05 -25.28 44.25
C LYS A 210 -1.03 -23.98 43.43
N ASP A 211 -0.34 -22.93 43.87
CA ASP A 211 -0.41 -21.61 43.21
C ASP A 211 0.68 -21.35 42.14
N GLU A 212 1.81 -22.07 42.16
CA GLU A 212 2.91 -21.89 41.18
C GLU A 212 2.54 -22.33 39.75
N ASN A 213 1.56 -23.21 39.59
CA ASN A 213 1.15 -23.72 38.28
C ASN A 213 0.45 -22.66 37.39
N SER A 214 -0.14 -21.62 38.00
CA SER A 214 -0.88 -20.59 37.25
C SER A 214 0.04 -19.61 36.51
N VAL A 215 1.14 -19.19 37.15
CA VAL A 215 2.09 -18.21 36.60
C VAL A 215 2.87 -18.79 35.42
N SER A 216 3.32 -20.05 35.54
CA SER A 216 4.04 -20.76 34.47
C SER A 216 3.21 -20.89 33.18
N SER A 217 1.89 -21.09 33.31
CA SER A 217 0.99 -21.21 32.16
C SER A 217 0.89 -19.90 31.35
N GLN A 218 0.82 -18.75 32.04
CA GLN A 218 0.71 -17.44 31.39
C GLN A 218 1.99 -17.04 30.64
N GLU A 219 3.17 -17.34 31.20
CA GLU A 219 4.44 -17.09 30.51
C GLU A 219 4.58 -17.93 29.24
N ASN A 220 4.19 -19.21 29.29
CA ASN A 220 4.24 -20.10 28.14
C ASN A 220 3.31 -19.61 27.01
N LEU A 221 2.12 -19.11 27.37
CA LEU A 221 1.19 -18.50 26.41
C LEU A 221 1.77 -17.23 25.79
N LEU A 222 2.37 -16.32 26.58
CA LEU A 222 2.97 -15.09 26.07
C LEU A 222 4.14 -15.39 25.10
N ARG A 223 4.98 -16.38 25.44
CA ARG A 223 6.07 -16.85 24.56
C ARG A 223 5.53 -17.46 23.27
N TYR A 224 4.44 -18.21 23.33
CA TYR A 224 3.77 -18.78 22.16
C TYR A 224 3.21 -17.69 21.24
N LEU A 225 2.47 -16.72 21.80
CA LEU A 225 1.91 -15.60 21.06
C LEU A 225 2.99 -14.73 20.42
N SER A 226 4.10 -14.45 21.12
CA SER A 226 5.25 -13.72 20.57
C SER A 226 5.87 -14.44 19.37
N LYS A 227 5.97 -15.77 19.41
CA LYS A 227 6.48 -16.57 18.27
C LYS A 227 5.55 -16.50 17.06
N LEU A 228 4.24 -16.63 17.28
CA LEU A 228 3.25 -16.51 16.22
C LEU A 228 3.28 -15.11 15.58
N TYR A 229 3.30 -14.06 16.40
CA TYR A 229 3.32 -12.69 15.93
C TYR A 229 4.57 -12.38 15.08
N LYS A 230 5.75 -12.81 15.53
CA LYS A 230 7.00 -12.67 14.75
C LYS A 230 6.93 -13.37 13.39
N ARG A 231 6.35 -14.57 13.34
CA ARG A 231 6.16 -15.30 12.09
C ARG A 231 5.22 -14.54 11.14
N GLU A 232 4.13 -13.97 11.65
CA GLU A 232 3.20 -13.22 10.82
C GLU A 232 3.80 -11.92 10.29
N ILE A 233 4.51 -11.14 11.13
CA ILE A 233 5.21 -9.95 10.67
C ILE A 233 6.22 -10.31 9.57
N LEU A 234 6.99 -11.39 9.78
CA LEU A 234 7.97 -11.82 8.81
C LEU A 234 7.30 -12.16 7.48
N THR A 235 6.23 -12.97 7.50
CA THR A 235 5.45 -13.29 6.29
C THR A 235 4.90 -12.02 5.63
N GLN A 236 4.42 -11.06 6.40
CA GLN A 236 3.92 -9.80 5.86
C GLN A 236 5.02 -9.00 5.15
N ALA A 237 6.21 -8.92 5.74
CA ALA A 237 7.38 -8.32 5.09
C ALA A 237 7.74 -9.04 3.78
N PHE A 238 7.77 -10.38 3.77
CA PHE A 238 7.99 -11.17 2.55
C PHE A 238 6.95 -10.86 1.45
N LEU A 239 5.68 -10.73 1.82
CA LEU A 239 4.62 -10.43 0.86
C LEU A 239 4.75 -9.04 0.26
N TYR A 240 5.05 -7.99 1.06
CA TYR A 240 5.27 -6.63 0.51
C TYR A 240 6.38 -6.63 -0.53
N ILE A 241 7.46 -7.35 -0.26
CA ILE A 241 8.63 -7.41 -1.14
C ILE A 241 8.30 -8.16 -2.42
N PHE A 242 7.65 -9.32 -2.30
CA PHE A 242 7.25 -10.12 -3.44
C PHE A 242 6.29 -9.35 -4.37
N PHE A 243 5.23 -8.74 -3.83
CA PHE A 243 4.29 -8.01 -4.64
C PHE A 243 4.87 -6.71 -5.21
N ASN A 244 5.76 -6.04 -4.49
CA ASN A 244 6.51 -4.90 -5.04
C ASN A 244 7.35 -5.33 -6.26
N LEU A 245 8.03 -6.47 -6.20
CA LEU A 245 8.74 -7.01 -7.36
C LEU A 245 7.78 -7.29 -8.54
N VAL A 246 6.65 -7.97 -8.29
CA VAL A 246 5.66 -8.30 -9.33
C VAL A 246 5.11 -7.04 -10.01
N VAL A 247 4.87 -5.97 -9.26
CA VAL A 247 4.33 -4.70 -9.78
C VAL A 247 5.38 -3.92 -10.57
N TYR A 248 6.61 -3.81 -10.05
CA TYR A 248 7.63 -2.91 -10.60
C TYR A 248 8.63 -3.57 -11.55
N ILE A 249 8.64 -4.90 -11.68
CA ILE A 249 9.52 -5.59 -12.65
C ILE A 249 9.16 -5.26 -14.11
N TRP A 250 7.87 -5.13 -14.43
CA TRP A 250 7.42 -4.84 -15.80
C TRP A 250 7.79 -3.44 -16.29
N PRO A 251 7.55 -2.36 -15.52
CA PRO A 251 8.07 -1.04 -15.87
C PRO A 251 9.58 -1.05 -16.05
N LEU A 252 10.32 -1.74 -15.16
CA LEU A 252 11.78 -1.83 -15.26
C LEU A 252 12.23 -2.51 -16.56
N ILE A 253 11.61 -3.63 -16.94
CA ILE A 253 11.89 -4.30 -18.22
C ILE A 253 11.56 -3.37 -19.39
N GLY A 254 10.41 -2.69 -19.36
CA GLY A 254 10.01 -1.75 -20.41
C GLY A 254 11.03 -0.62 -20.60
N ILE A 255 11.55 -0.07 -19.50
CA ILE A 255 12.62 0.95 -19.53
C ILE A 255 13.91 0.38 -20.09
N LEU A 256 14.33 -0.82 -19.66
CA LEU A 256 15.55 -1.45 -20.15
C LEU A 256 15.46 -1.72 -21.65
N LEU A 257 14.32 -2.21 -22.15
CA LEU A 257 14.09 -2.42 -23.58
C LEU A 257 14.13 -1.11 -24.36
N ALA A 258 13.49 -0.06 -23.84
CA ALA A 258 13.52 1.28 -24.45
C ALA A 258 14.93 1.88 -24.53
N LEU A 259 15.84 1.46 -23.65
CA LEU A 259 17.25 1.88 -23.67
C LEU A 259 18.11 1.04 -24.61
N THR A 260 17.76 -0.23 -24.88
CA THR A 260 18.57 -1.15 -25.68
C THR A 260 18.19 -1.22 -27.15
N GLU A 261 16.92 -0.98 -27.50
CA GLU A 261 16.41 -1.16 -28.85
C GLU A 261 15.80 0.15 -29.38
N ASN A 262 15.96 0.43 -30.68
CA ASN A 262 15.19 1.46 -31.40
C ASN A 262 13.72 1.04 -31.62
N ILE A 263 13.23 0.04 -30.89
CA ILE A 263 11.85 -0.43 -30.95
C ILE A 263 11.10 0.38 -29.91
N ASP A 264 10.02 1.05 -30.29
CA ASP A 264 9.07 1.63 -29.34
C ASP A 264 8.41 0.48 -28.57
N PRO A 265 8.94 0.05 -27.39
CA PRO A 265 8.60 -1.24 -26.80
C PRO A 265 7.17 -1.24 -26.25
N LEU A 266 6.53 -0.07 -26.28
CA LEU A 266 5.26 0.23 -25.66
C LEU A 266 4.12 0.55 -26.63
N LEU A 267 4.41 0.67 -27.93
CA LEU A 267 3.39 0.83 -28.96
C LEU A 267 3.06 -0.48 -29.70
N GLY A 268 3.86 -1.54 -29.49
CA GLY A 268 3.67 -2.83 -30.16
C GLY A 268 2.79 -3.81 -29.39
N ASP A 269 2.32 -4.87 -30.08
CA ASP A 269 1.65 -6.08 -29.57
C ASP A 269 2.50 -6.91 -28.58
N HIS A 270 3.39 -6.25 -27.83
CA HIS A 270 4.31 -6.89 -26.92
C HIS A 270 3.58 -7.35 -25.66
N PRO A 271 3.77 -8.62 -25.26
CA PRO A 271 3.13 -9.17 -24.06
C PRO A 271 3.50 -8.39 -22.78
N PHE A 272 4.65 -7.70 -22.76
CA PHE A 272 5.09 -6.90 -21.62
C PHE A 272 4.23 -5.67 -21.36
N ALA A 273 3.69 -5.03 -22.41
CA ALA A 273 2.79 -3.89 -22.25
C ALA A 273 1.48 -4.34 -21.56
N MET A 274 0.93 -5.49 -21.97
CA MET A 274 -0.24 -6.09 -21.33
C MET A 274 0.01 -6.44 -19.86
N LEU A 275 1.19 -6.98 -19.54
CA LEU A 275 1.58 -7.29 -18.16
C LEU A 275 1.74 -6.03 -17.32
N PHE A 276 2.34 -4.97 -17.87
CA PHE A 276 2.44 -3.67 -17.21
C PHE A 276 1.04 -3.10 -16.89
N VAL A 277 0.16 -3.00 -17.89
CA VAL A 277 -1.20 -2.46 -17.72
C VAL A 277 -2.02 -3.30 -16.74
N THR A 278 -1.77 -4.61 -16.66
CA THR A 278 -2.48 -5.51 -15.75
C THR A 278 -1.96 -5.42 -14.30
N PHE A 279 -0.64 -5.50 -14.09
CA PHE A 279 -0.06 -5.64 -12.75
C PHE A 279 0.24 -4.30 -12.08
N PHE A 280 0.57 -3.25 -12.84
CA PHE A 280 0.94 -1.97 -12.28
C PHE A 280 -0.19 -1.32 -11.45
N PRO A 281 -1.47 -1.32 -11.90
CA PRO A 281 -2.58 -0.77 -11.12
C PRO A 281 -2.93 -1.60 -9.86
N LEU A 282 -2.50 -2.86 -9.79
CA LEU A 282 -2.83 -3.76 -8.67
C LEU A 282 -1.97 -3.51 -7.41
N GLY A 283 -0.98 -2.62 -7.46
CA GLY A 283 -0.09 -2.33 -6.33
C GLY A 283 -0.85 -1.96 -5.05
N GLY A 284 -1.80 -1.03 -5.13
CA GLY A 284 -2.62 -0.62 -3.99
C GLY A 284 -3.50 -1.75 -3.44
N LEU A 285 -4.07 -2.58 -4.33
CA LEU A 285 -4.86 -3.76 -3.93
C LEU A 285 -4.00 -4.75 -3.15
N PHE A 286 -2.79 -5.06 -3.63
CA PHE A 286 -1.87 -5.94 -2.92
C PHE A 286 -1.50 -5.36 -1.55
N ASN A 287 -1.23 -4.06 -1.45
CA ASN A 287 -0.93 -3.40 -0.17
C ASN A 287 -2.06 -3.56 0.86
N ILE A 288 -3.33 -3.43 0.44
CA ILE A 288 -4.51 -3.66 1.31
C ILE A 288 -4.59 -5.13 1.74
N CYS A 289 -4.43 -6.06 0.80
CA CYS A 289 -4.47 -7.50 1.09
C CYS A 289 -3.42 -7.90 2.12
N ILE A 290 -2.20 -7.37 2.00
CA ILE A 290 -1.09 -7.64 2.91
C ILE A 290 -1.34 -7.00 4.27
N TYR A 291 -1.84 -5.76 4.31
CA TYR A 291 -2.14 -5.04 5.55
C TYR A 291 -3.24 -5.74 6.38
N CYS A 292 -4.31 -6.23 5.73
CA CYS A 292 -5.42 -6.87 6.44
C CYS A 292 -5.09 -8.30 6.90
N ARG A 293 -4.13 -8.98 6.27
CA ARG A 293 -3.79 -10.39 6.54
C ARG A 293 -3.65 -10.77 8.02
N PRO A 294 -2.88 -10.07 8.89
CA PRO A 294 -2.76 -10.44 10.30
C PRO A 294 -4.10 -10.39 11.04
N MET A 295 -4.92 -9.38 10.75
CA MET A 295 -6.24 -9.20 11.39
C MET A 295 -7.23 -10.27 10.92
N VAL A 296 -7.23 -10.59 9.63
CA VAL A 296 -8.07 -11.67 9.08
C VAL A 296 -7.68 -13.02 9.68
N THR A 297 -6.38 -13.28 9.79
CA THR A 297 -5.88 -14.52 10.38
C THR A 297 -6.26 -14.63 11.86
N ALA A 298 -6.16 -13.53 12.62
CA ALA A 298 -6.60 -13.49 14.02
C ALA A 298 -8.11 -13.73 14.15
N LEU A 299 -8.91 -13.13 13.27
CA LEU A 299 -10.37 -13.27 13.27
C LEU A 299 -10.81 -14.71 12.93
N VAL A 300 -10.23 -15.31 11.90
CA VAL A 300 -10.52 -16.70 11.50
C VAL A 300 -10.10 -17.70 12.59
N ARG A 301 -9.01 -17.44 13.33
CA ARG A 301 -8.63 -18.27 14.49
C ARG A 301 -9.65 -18.18 15.64
N LYS A 302 -10.30 -17.02 15.81
CA LYS A 302 -11.30 -16.79 16.86
C LYS A 302 -12.67 -17.37 16.49
N PHE A 303 -13.02 -17.33 15.20
CA PHE A 303 -14.31 -17.76 14.66
C PHE A 303 -14.10 -18.72 13.47
N PRO A 304 -13.78 -20.01 13.73
CA PRO A 304 -13.44 -20.97 12.69
C PRO A 304 -14.59 -21.25 11.69
N GLU A 305 -15.83 -20.88 12.03
CA GLU A 305 -17.00 -20.97 11.16
C GLU A 305 -17.05 -19.90 10.05
N ILE A 306 -16.24 -18.84 10.15
CA ILE A 306 -16.23 -17.74 9.18
C ILE A 306 -15.22 -18.04 8.06
N SER A 307 -15.66 -17.94 6.80
CA SER A 307 -14.76 -18.08 5.65
C SER A 307 -13.74 -16.92 5.59
N TYR A 308 -12.54 -17.18 5.06
CA TYR A 308 -11.46 -16.19 5.00
C TYR A 308 -11.88 -14.90 4.27
N LEU A 309 -12.64 -15.02 3.17
CA LEU A 309 -13.14 -13.87 2.41
C LEU A 309 -14.15 -13.03 3.22
N LYS A 310 -15.05 -13.68 3.96
CA LYS A 310 -16.00 -12.99 4.85
C LYS A 310 -15.27 -12.28 5.98
N ALA A 311 -14.23 -12.91 6.54
CA ALA A 311 -13.36 -12.29 7.55
C ALA A 311 -12.59 -11.08 6.97
N PHE A 312 -12.09 -11.17 5.73
CA PHE A 312 -11.43 -10.07 5.02
C PHE A 312 -12.35 -8.85 4.86
N PHE A 313 -13.56 -9.05 4.34
CA PHE A 313 -14.53 -7.96 4.22
C PHE A 313 -14.96 -7.40 5.59
N LEU A 314 -15.07 -8.24 6.62
CA LEU A 314 -15.40 -7.77 7.97
C LEU A 314 -14.30 -6.85 8.52
N VAL A 315 -13.02 -7.21 8.33
CA VAL A 315 -11.86 -6.41 8.74
C VAL A 315 -11.79 -5.09 7.97
N ILE A 316 -12.08 -5.09 6.67
CA ILE A 316 -12.13 -3.84 5.89
C ILE A 316 -13.26 -2.94 6.38
N LYS A 317 -14.47 -3.50 6.57
CA LYS A 317 -15.64 -2.75 7.02
C LYS A 317 -15.45 -2.15 8.41
N SER A 318 -14.66 -2.79 9.27
CA SER A 318 -14.32 -2.28 10.60
C SER A 318 -13.13 -1.33 10.62
N GLY A 319 -12.59 -0.93 9.45
CA GLY A 319 -11.44 -0.03 9.36
C GLY A 319 -10.14 -0.67 9.87
N GLY A 320 -10.04 -2.00 9.83
CA GLY A 320 -8.91 -2.75 10.36
C GLY A 320 -8.95 -3.01 11.87
N GLU A 321 -10.01 -2.60 12.58
CA GLU A 321 -10.19 -2.92 14.01
C GLU A 321 -10.98 -4.22 14.17
N ILE A 322 -10.52 -5.15 15.00
CA ILE A 322 -11.32 -6.35 15.33
C ILE A 322 -12.49 -5.90 16.23
N PRO A 323 -13.75 -6.20 15.87
CA PRO A 323 -14.90 -5.88 16.72
C PRO A 323 -14.69 -6.45 18.13
N LYS A 324 -14.80 -5.58 19.14
CA LYS A 324 -14.80 -6.03 20.53
C LYS A 324 -16.18 -6.62 20.81
N ASP A 325 -16.24 -7.87 21.27
CA ASP A 325 -17.51 -8.50 21.61
C ASP A 325 -18.14 -7.74 22.79
N GLU A 326 -19.08 -6.83 22.50
CA GLU A 326 -19.79 -6.07 23.53
C GLU A 326 -20.59 -6.98 24.47
N LYS A 327 -21.01 -8.15 23.97
CA LYS A 327 -21.86 -9.10 24.70
C LYS A 327 -21.20 -9.78 25.90
N THR A 328 -19.88 -9.75 26.03
CA THR A 328 -19.21 -10.32 27.21
C THR A 328 -19.39 -9.43 28.45
N ASN A 329 -19.60 -8.12 28.26
CA ASN A 329 -19.72 -7.18 29.38
C ASN A 329 -21.11 -7.15 30.04
N GLU A 330 -22.17 -7.60 29.35
CA GLU A 330 -23.51 -7.64 29.95
C GLU A 330 -23.68 -8.78 30.96
N LYS A 331 -23.01 -9.92 30.77
CA LYS A 331 -23.06 -11.01 31.76
C LYS A 331 -22.16 -10.79 32.99
N GLN A 332 -21.16 -9.92 32.89
CA GLN A 332 -20.22 -9.67 33.98
C GLN A 332 -20.69 -8.59 34.97
N LYS A 333 -21.80 -7.89 34.66
CA LYS A 333 -22.41 -6.90 35.55
C LYS A 333 -23.42 -7.47 36.56
N GLY A 334 -23.64 -8.80 36.55
CA GLY A 334 -24.67 -9.47 37.35
C GLY A 334 -24.19 -10.28 38.56
N ASN A 335 -22.90 -10.68 38.63
CA ASN A 335 -22.39 -11.56 39.68
C ASN A 335 -21.09 -11.00 40.28
N ASP A 336 -21.20 -10.06 41.22
CA ASP A 336 -20.14 -9.64 42.14
C ASP A 336 -19.95 -10.70 43.26
N SER A 337 -19.64 -11.95 42.89
CA SER A 337 -19.17 -12.97 43.84
C SER A 337 -17.76 -13.38 43.44
N GLU A 338 -16.82 -13.07 44.35
CA GLU A 338 -15.37 -13.20 44.26
C GLU A 338 -14.89 -14.51 43.59
N LEU A 339 -14.46 -14.41 42.32
CA LEU A 339 -13.47 -15.32 41.75
C LEU A 339 -12.46 -14.50 40.93
N PRO A 340 -11.15 -14.78 41.01
CA PRO A 340 -10.14 -14.08 40.24
C PRO A 340 -10.25 -14.47 38.76
N GLY A 341 -11.13 -13.77 38.04
CA GLY A 341 -11.34 -13.92 36.62
C GLY A 341 -10.16 -13.34 35.84
N ILE A 342 -9.53 -14.19 35.04
CA ILE A 342 -8.51 -13.81 34.05
C ILE A 342 -9.18 -12.91 33.01
N ALA A 343 -9.00 -11.59 33.17
CA ALA A 343 -9.37 -10.63 32.15
C ALA A 343 -8.42 -10.80 30.96
N VAL A 344 -8.87 -11.49 29.92
CA VAL A 344 -8.20 -11.48 28.61
C VAL A 344 -8.38 -10.07 28.05
N ARG A 345 -7.46 -9.18 28.40
CA ARG A 345 -7.36 -7.83 27.83
C ARG A 345 -7.27 -8.00 26.31
N ASN A 346 -8.09 -7.27 25.56
CA ASN A 346 -7.93 -7.15 24.11
C ASN A 346 -6.50 -6.64 23.86
N MET A 347 -5.61 -7.55 23.46
CA MET A 347 -4.19 -7.29 23.35
C MET A 347 -4.00 -6.38 22.14
N ASN A 348 -3.66 -5.12 22.39
CA ASN A 348 -3.35 -4.20 21.31
C ASN A 348 -1.98 -4.58 20.73
N GLU A 349 -1.76 -4.30 19.45
CA GLU A 349 -0.48 -4.49 18.75
C GLU A 349 0.72 -3.86 19.49
N GLU A 350 0.47 -2.81 20.29
CA GLU A 350 1.44 -2.11 21.12
C GLU A 350 1.87 -2.90 22.39
N ASP A 351 1.01 -3.76 22.94
CA ASP A 351 1.31 -4.53 24.16
C ASP A 351 2.34 -5.65 23.92
N PHE A 352 2.51 -6.09 22.66
CA PHE A 352 3.43 -7.17 22.29
C PHE A 352 4.84 -6.70 21.91
N ILE A 353 4.98 -5.45 21.46
CA ILE A 353 6.28 -4.87 21.08
C ILE A 353 7.02 -4.35 22.32
N SER A 354 6.30 -4.06 23.41
CA SER A 354 6.84 -3.59 24.69
C SER A 354 7.36 -4.70 25.64
N CYS A 355 7.39 -5.97 25.22
CA CYS A 355 8.07 -7.01 26.01
C CYS A 355 9.58 -6.86 25.89
N ASP A 356 10.11 -5.83 26.55
CA ASP A 356 11.53 -5.65 26.81
C ASP A 356 11.91 -6.65 27.92
N ASP A 357 12.80 -7.60 27.61
CA ASP A 357 13.34 -8.60 28.55
C ASP A 357 14.22 -7.95 29.66
N SER A 358 14.27 -6.61 29.74
CA SER A 358 15.22 -5.87 30.58
C SER A 358 14.67 -5.33 31.91
N ASN A 359 13.39 -5.53 32.24
CA ASN A 359 12.84 -5.14 33.56
C ASN A 359 11.88 -6.20 34.13
N ILE A 360 12.43 -7.30 34.65
CA ILE A 360 11.77 -8.13 35.67
C ILE A 360 12.58 -7.99 36.95
N VAL A 361 12.45 -6.86 37.65
CA VAL A 361 12.75 -6.71 39.09
C VAL A 361 12.02 -5.46 39.62
N MET A 362 11.37 -5.62 40.79
CA MET A 362 10.66 -4.69 41.67
C MET A 362 9.19 -4.32 41.35
N ALA A 363 8.30 -5.13 41.92
CA ALA A 363 6.96 -4.72 42.33
C ALA A 363 7.04 -3.69 43.47
N GLY A 364 6.32 -2.57 43.33
CA GLY A 364 6.21 -1.52 44.33
C GLY A 364 4.77 -0.99 44.44
N ASN A 365 4.03 -1.58 45.38
CA ASN A 365 2.85 -1.11 46.09
C ASN A 365 2.29 0.30 45.73
N TRP A 366 1.08 0.38 45.18
CA TRP A 366 0.30 1.63 45.16
C TRP A 366 -1.16 1.37 45.59
N LYS A 367 -1.52 1.93 46.75
CA LYS A 367 -2.87 1.96 47.35
C LYS A 367 -3.52 3.31 47.08
N GLY A 368 -4.81 3.30 46.72
CA GLY A 368 -5.78 4.22 47.36
C GLY A 368 -6.67 5.11 46.47
N SER A 369 -7.99 4.98 46.71
CA SER A 369 -9.06 6.01 46.68
C SER A 369 -9.55 6.53 45.31
N GLY A 370 -10.85 6.72 45.01
CA GLY A 370 -12.07 6.70 45.81
C GLY A 370 -13.31 6.84 44.88
N ARG A 371 -14.45 6.33 45.37
CA ARG A 371 -15.78 6.30 44.70
C ARG A 371 -16.44 7.69 44.66
N SER A 372 -17.15 7.99 43.57
CA SER A 372 -18.41 8.74 43.62
C SER A 372 -19.36 8.26 42.51
N SER A 373 -20.59 7.97 42.91
CA SER A 373 -21.70 7.45 42.12
C SER A 373 -22.51 8.60 41.53
N LEU A 374 -22.79 8.58 40.23
CA LEU A 374 -23.91 9.34 39.66
C LEU A 374 -24.60 8.48 38.59
N SER A 375 -25.87 8.17 38.85
CA SER A 375 -26.78 7.49 37.94
C SER A 375 -27.35 8.47 36.92
N PHE A 376 -27.32 8.14 35.63
CA PHE A 376 -28.21 8.78 34.66
C PHE A 376 -28.79 7.77 33.67
N ARG A 377 -30.10 7.96 33.44
CA ARG A 377 -31.02 7.16 32.62
C ARG A 377 -30.59 7.12 31.16
N LYS A 378 -30.72 5.93 30.55
CA LYS A 378 -30.57 5.67 29.12
C LYS A 378 -31.95 5.29 28.57
N SER A 379 -32.59 6.19 27.82
CA SER A 379 -33.76 5.87 27.00
C SER A 379 -33.88 6.92 25.90
N GLU A 380 -33.14 6.76 24.79
CA GLU A 380 -33.43 7.49 23.53
C GLU A 380 -32.61 7.02 22.30
N GLU A 381 -31.60 6.17 22.44
CA GLU A 381 -30.77 5.74 21.28
C GLU A 381 -31.32 4.56 20.46
N GLU A 382 -32.38 3.87 20.89
CA GLU A 382 -32.90 2.70 20.15
C GLU A 382 -33.86 3.04 19.00
N ASN A 383 -34.37 4.27 18.91
CA ASN A 383 -35.33 4.64 17.86
C ASN A 383 -34.64 5.19 16.59
N TYR A 384 -33.42 5.72 16.67
CA TYR A 384 -32.74 6.33 15.53
C TYR A 384 -32.31 5.31 14.46
N TRP A 385 -31.97 4.08 14.85
CA TRP A 385 -31.50 3.04 13.91
C TRP A 385 -32.63 2.27 13.22
N ARG A 386 -33.85 2.27 13.77
CA ARG A 386 -35.00 1.64 13.09
C ARG A 386 -35.53 2.53 11.95
N ASP A 387 -35.51 3.84 12.13
CA ASP A 387 -36.01 4.77 11.11
C ASP A 387 -35.07 4.88 9.91
N LEU A 388 -33.75 4.76 10.11
CA LEU A 388 -32.76 4.83 9.02
C LEU A 388 -32.78 3.61 8.09
N VAL A 389 -33.22 2.45 8.59
CA VAL A 389 -33.38 1.22 7.78
C VAL A 389 -34.73 1.21 7.06
N ALA A 390 -35.75 1.90 7.59
CA ALA A 390 -37.05 2.05 6.92
C ALA A 390 -37.00 3.05 5.76
N SER A 391 -36.16 4.10 5.84
CA SER A 391 -36.02 5.11 4.77
C SER A 391 -35.20 4.67 3.55
N ALA A 392 -34.44 3.57 3.64
CA ALA A 392 -33.62 3.08 2.53
C ALA A 392 -34.36 2.14 1.55
N GLY A 393 -35.65 1.86 1.80
CA GLY A 393 -36.47 0.93 1.00
C GLY A 393 -37.48 1.57 0.05
N ALA A 394 -37.52 2.91 -0.11
CA ALA A 394 -38.55 3.58 -0.89
C ALA A 394 -38.03 4.81 -1.65
N SER A 395 -37.46 4.59 -2.83
CA SER A 395 -37.39 5.52 -3.97
C SER A 395 -36.90 4.69 -5.15
N GLY A 396 -37.64 4.47 -6.24
CA GLY A 396 -38.41 5.44 -6.99
C GLY A 396 -37.79 5.47 -8.39
N GLU A 397 -38.47 4.83 -9.33
CA GLU A 397 -38.18 4.75 -10.76
C GLU A 397 -38.01 6.14 -11.37
N GLU A 398 -36.83 6.48 -11.87
CA GLU A 398 -36.63 7.53 -12.88
C GLU A 398 -35.73 7.01 -14.01
N SER A 399 -36.35 6.86 -15.17
CA SER A 399 -35.78 6.39 -16.43
C SER A 399 -35.04 7.52 -17.14
N HIS A 400 -33.70 7.50 -17.07
CA HIS A 400 -32.86 8.26 -17.99
C HIS A 400 -32.40 7.38 -19.15
N HIS A 401 -32.88 7.70 -20.36
CA HIS A 401 -32.41 7.13 -21.62
C HIS A 401 -30.90 7.36 -21.79
N PHE A 402 -30.12 6.30 -21.58
CA PHE A 402 -28.74 6.21 -22.06
C PHE A 402 -28.75 5.75 -23.52
N TYR A 403 -28.16 6.57 -24.39
CA TYR A 403 -27.89 6.23 -25.78
C TYR A 403 -26.83 5.11 -25.79
N SER A 404 -27.24 3.89 -26.13
CA SER A 404 -26.33 2.82 -26.51
C SER A 404 -25.96 3.05 -27.97
N PRO A 405 -24.67 3.22 -28.34
CA PRO A 405 -24.30 3.18 -29.75
C PRO A 405 -24.50 1.75 -30.25
N ASP A 406 -25.14 1.62 -31.42
CA ASP A 406 -25.30 0.34 -32.10
C ASP A 406 -23.92 -0.25 -32.44
N ASN A 407 -23.80 -1.57 -32.33
CA ASN A 407 -22.55 -2.31 -32.64
C ASN A 407 -22.04 -2.05 -34.08
N ASP A 408 -22.90 -1.60 -34.99
CA ASP A 408 -22.52 -1.23 -36.36
C ASP A 408 -21.72 0.08 -36.43
N THR A 409 -21.88 1.01 -35.47
CA THR A 409 -21.09 2.25 -35.43
C THR A 409 -19.65 1.99 -34.99
N LEU A 410 -19.46 1.01 -34.09
CA LEU A 410 -18.14 0.60 -33.59
C LEU A 410 -17.36 -0.21 -34.63
N ALA A 411 -18.05 -1.04 -35.42
CA ALA A 411 -17.46 -1.71 -36.58
C ALA A 411 -17.05 -0.70 -37.67
N THR A 412 -17.90 0.30 -37.96
CA THR A 412 -17.60 1.32 -38.98
C THR A 412 -16.40 2.20 -38.60
N LEU A 413 -16.23 2.52 -37.32
CA LEU A 413 -15.05 3.23 -36.81
C LEU A 413 -13.77 2.39 -36.88
N MET A 414 -13.86 1.09 -36.59
CA MET A 414 -12.71 0.18 -36.64
C MET A 414 -12.26 -0.12 -38.08
N TYR A 415 -13.19 -0.24 -39.03
CA TYR A 415 -12.85 -0.44 -40.44
C TYR A 415 -12.38 0.85 -41.13
N GLY A 416 -12.94 2.01 -40.77
CA GLY A 416 -12.51 3.32 -41.31
C GLY A 416 -11.05 3.66 -40.98
N LEU A 417 -10.60 3.37 -39.76
CA LEU A 417 -9.21 3.59 -39.33
C LEU A 417 -8.20 2.70 -40.09
N SER A 418 -8.62 1.52 -40.53
CA SER A 418 -7.75 0.60 -41.29
C SER A 418 -7.47 1.12 -42.71
N ASP A 419 -8.48 1.68 -43.38
CA ASP A 419 -8.33 2.20 -44.74
C ASP A 419 -7.59 3.56 -44.76
N GLU A 420 -7.73 4.37 -43.71
CA GLU A 420 -7.01 5.64 -43.57
C GLU A 420 -5.49 5.41 -43.35
N MET A 421 -5.12 4.42 -42.52
CA MET A 421 -3.73 3.99 -42.36
C MET A 421 -3.16 3.38 -43.65
N ARG A 422 -3.97 2.64 -44.42
CA ARG A 422 -3.54 2.06 -45.71
C ARG A 422 -3.33 3.12 -46.80
N ASN A 423 -4.10 4.20 -46.81
CA ASN A 423 -3.92 5.30 -47.76
C ASN A 423 -2.79 6.26 -47.37
N SER A 424 -2.55 6.50 -46.08
CA SER A 424 -1.40 7.30 -45.63
C SER A 424 -0.06 6.68 -46.04
N ASN A 425 0.03 5.35 -46.06
CA ASN A 425 1.24 4.64 -46.49
C ASN A 425 1.48 4.67 -48.01
N LYS A 426 0.43 4.82 -48.83
CA LYS A 426 0.56 4.97 -50.29
C LYS A 426 1.07 6.35 -50.70
N ASN A 427 0.68 7.40 -49.97
CA ASN A 427 1.12 8.77 -50.25
C ASN A 427 2.57 9.03 -49.81
N ALA A 428 3.06 8.33 -48.78
CA ALA A 428 4.47 8.38 -48.39
C ALA A 428 5.40 7.74 -49.43
N ALA A 429 4.93 6.69 -50.13
CA ALA A 429 5.71 6.01 -51.17
C ALA A 429 5.79 6.79 -52.50
N THR A 430 4.87 7.73 -52.76
CA THR A 430 4.83 8.49 -54.02
C THR A 430 5.62 9.79 -54.00
N ASN A 431 6.04 10.29 -52.82
CA ASN A 431 6.80 11.53 -52.70
C ASN A 431 8.33 11.33 -52.57
N GLY A 432 8.83 10.09 -52.73
CA GLY A 432 10.26 9.75 -52.64
C GLY A 432 11.05 9.77 -53.94
N GLU A 433 10.38 9.92 -55.09
CA GLU A 433 11.02 10.06 -56.41
C GLU A 433 10.68 11.45 -56.96
N ILE A 434 11.55 12.43 -56.78
CA ILE A 434 11.83 13.61 -57.64
C ILE A 434 12.71 14.53 -56.79
N ALA A 435 14.04 14.41 -56.93
CA ALA A 435 15.02 15.50 -56.77
C ALA A 435 16.46 14.96 -56.83
N THR A 436 16.88 14.46 -57.99
CA THR A 436 18.30 14.45 -58.36
C THR A 436 18.41 14.93 -59.79
N ASP A 437 18.51 16.25 -59.97
CA ASP A 437 19.02 16.80 -61.22
C ASP A 437 19.77 18.11 -60.96
N ASN A 438 21.00 18.12 -61.47
CA ASN A 438 21.85 19.26 -61.84
C ASN A 438 22.36 20.23 -60.76
N GLN A 439 23.63 20.02 -60.40
CA GLN A 439 24.58 21.14 -60.24
C GLN A 439 25.92 20.80 -60.91
N THR A 440 26.13 21.40 -62.08
CA THR A 440 27.41 21.63 -62.74
C THR A 440 27.74 23.11 -62.57
N ILE A 441 28.83 23.44 -61.85
CA ILE A 441 29.78 24.53 -62.14
C ILE A 441 31.15 24.07 -61.67
#